data_AF-A0A1M7ZFJ6-F1
#
_entry.id   AF-A0A1M7ZFJ6-F1
#
_cell.length_a   1.000
_cell.length_b   1.000
_cell.length_c   1.000
_cell.angle_alpha   90.00
_cell.angle_beta   90.00
_cell.angle_gamma   90.00
#
_symmetry.space_group_name_H-M   'P 1'
#
loop_
_entity.id
_entity.type
_entity.pdbx_description
1 polymer ?
#
loop_
_entity_poly.entity_id
_entity_poly.type
_entity_poly.pdbx_seq_one_letter_code
_entity_poly.pdbx_strand_id
1 'polypeptide(L)'
;MTDESGTRKTVTHRRRAGIVAGVAAAGIAAGLVAVYGMNMAGGNAVPAECAGSVAVSRALAPFAKGDVAAFITSGGPVDAGGLAFRGPDGTPTTLKAVLGDVPGRIALVNLWATWCVPCRAEMPALDRLEAAHGSDRFEVVAVNVDTRDDGRAGRFLKEENISALKLYSDPTMKVFNDLKSRGHAVGLPTTVLVDSSGCTLGVMHGPAEWDSPDAVGLIGEALAQTAPKAAGAS
;
A
#
# COMPACT_ATOMS: atom_id res chain seq x y z
N MET A 1 33.09 -83.93 -23.87
CA MET A 1 33.44 -82.76 -24.71
C MET A 1 32.90 -81.52 -24.02
N THR A 2 33.79 -80.57 -23.64
CA THR A 2 33.68 -79.09 -23.69
C THR A 2 32.31 -78.45 -23.35
N ASP A 3 32.16 -77.40 -22.54
CA ASP A 3 32.99 -76.22 -22.31
C ASP A 3 32.38 -75.39 -21.16
N GLU A 4 33.21 -74.56 -20.54
CA GLU A 4 32.94 -73.47 -19.61
C GLU A 4 32.12 -72.32 -20.23
N SER A 5 31.68 -71.40 -19.35
CA SER A 5 31.62 -69.93 -19.55
C SER A 5 30.23 -69.30 -19.36
N GLY A 6 30.10 -68.37 -18.40
CA GLY A 6 29.01 -67.38 -18.50
C GLY A 6 28.59 -66.52 -17.29
N THR A 7 29.24 -66.50 -16.12
CA THR A 7 28.75 -65.69 -14.98
C THR A 7 29.32 -64.27 -14.99
N ARG A 8 28.74 -63.33 -15.77
CA ARG A 8 29.06 -61.89 -15.64
C ARG A 8 28.01 -60.92 -16.19
N LYS A 9 26.77 -60.83 -15.64
CA LYS A 9 25.84 -59.72 -15.99
C LYS A 9 24.93 -59.15 -14.88
N THR A 10 24.92 -59.66 -13.65
CA THR A 10 23.85 -59.32 -12.67
C THR A 10 24.15 -58.17 -11.70
N VAL A 11 25.41 -57.74 -11.54
CA VAL A 11 25.77 -56.70 -10.55
C VAL A 11 25.53 -55.27 -11.05
N THR A 12 25.57 -55.05 -12.38
CA THR A 12 25.56 -53.71 -12.98
C THR A 12 24.17 -53.05 -12.99
N HIS A 13 23.10 -53.83 -13.04
CA HIS A 13 21.73 -53.31 -13.14
C HIS A 13 21.19 -52.73 -11.82
N ARG A 14 21.49 -53.35 -10.67
CA ARG A 14 21.04 -52.85 -9.35
C ARG A 14 21.71 -51.52 -8.98
N ARG A 15 22.98 -51.34 -9.36
CA ARG A 15 23.70 -50.07 -9.16
C ARG A 15 23.11 -48.94 -9.99
N ARG A 16 22.75 -49.20 -11.25
CA ARG A 16 22.12 -48.19 -12.13
C ARG A 16 20.72 -47.80 -11.65
N ALA A 17 19.91 -48.75 -11.20
CA ALA A 17 18.58 -48.46 -10.65
C ALA A 17 18.64 -47.61 -9.36
N GLY A 18 19.58 -47.90 -8.45
CA GLY A 18 19.79 -47.11 -7.24
C GLY A 18 20.28 -45.68 -7.52
N ILE A 19 21.16 -45.51 -8.52
CA ILE A 19 21.63 -44.18 -8.95
C ILE A 19 20.49 -43.36 -9.57
N VAL A 20 19.69 -43.96 -10.46
CA VAL A 20 18.56 -43.26 -11.09
C VAL A 20 17.49 -42.86 -10.06
N ALA A 21 17.17 -43.74 -9.11
CA ALA A 21 16.24 -43.43 -8.02
C ALA A 21 16.78 -42.32 -7.09
N GLY A 22 18.08 -42.33 -6.79
CA GLY A 22 18.73 -41.28 -5.99
C GLY A 22 18.74 -39.92 -6.68
N VAL A 23 19.02 -39.89 -7.99
CA VAL A 23 18.98 -38.66 -8.80
C VAL A 23 17.55 -38.11 -8.91
N ALA A 24 16.54 -38.97 -9.08
CA ALA A 24 15.14 -38.55 -9.12
C ALA A 24 14.67 -37.97 -7.78
N ALA A 25 15.01 -38.61 -6.65
CA ALA A 25 14.67 -38.11 -5.33
C ALA A 25 15.37 -36.78 -5.01
N ALA A 26 16.64 -36.63 -5.38
CA ALA A 26 17.37 -35.38 -5.24
C ALA A 26 16.79 -34.26 -6.12
N GLY A 27 16.38 -34.58 -7.35
CA GLY A 27 15.70 -33.64 -8.24
C GLY A 27 14.35 -33.15 -7.70
N ILE A 28 13.54 -34.06 -7.12
CA ILE A 28 12.27 -33.70 -6.48
C ILE A 28 12.50 -32.85 -5.23
N ALA A 29 13.46 -33.21 -4.38
CA ALA A 29 13.80 -32.43 -3.20
C ALA A 29 14.31 -31.03 -3.57
N ALA A 30 15.19 -30.92 -4.56
CA ALA A 30 15.67 -29.64 -5.07
C ALA A 30 14.54 -28.81 -5.69
N GLY A 31 13.63 -29.44 -6.43
CA GLY A 31 12.44 -28.78 -6.99
C GLY A 31 11.49 -28.27 -5.90
N LEU A 32 11.24 -29.05 -4.85
CA LEU A 32 10.41 -28.62 -3.72
C LEU A 32 11.07 -27.50 -2.91
N VAL A 33 12.39 -27.58 -2.67
CA VAL A 33 13.14 -26.50 -2.01
C VAL A 33 13.16 -25.23 -2.86
N ALA A 34 13.27 -25.34 -4.19
CA ALA A 34 13.16 -24.19 -5.08
C ALA A 34 11.75 -23.57 -5.04
N VAL A 35 10.70 -24.38 -5.11
CA VAL A 35 9.31 -23.89 -5.05
C VAL A 35 8.99 -23.27 -3.67
N TYR A 36 9.42 -23.89 -2.58
CA TYR A 36 9.26 -23.32 -1.23
C TYR A 36 10.16 -22.10 -1.00
N GLY A 37 11.39 -22.12 -1.50
CA GLY A 37 12.32 -20.99 -1.42
C GLY A 37 11.86 -19.78 -2.22
N MET A 38 11.28 -19.99 -3.40
CA MET A 38 10.68 -18.93 -4.22
C MET A 38 9.37 -18.41 -3.63
N ASN A 39 8.58 -19.23 -2.91
CA ASN A 39 7.42 -18.76 -2.16
C ASN A 39 7.79 -18.00 -0.88
N MET A 40 8.93 -18.31 -0.24
CA MET A 40 9.46 -17.55 0.89
C MET A 40 10.12 -16.23 0.47
N ALA A 41 10.67 -16.17 -0.75
CA ALA A 41 11.20 -14.95 -1.37
C ALA A 41 10.16 -14.16 -2.20
N GLY A 42 8.96 -14.72 -2.39
CA GLY A 42 7.89 -14.20 -3.25
C GLY A 42 6.74 -13.53 -2.51
N GLY A 43 6.83 -13.40 -1.17
CA GLY A 43 6.00 -12.42 -0.47
C GLY A 43 6.47 -11.01 -0.85
N ASN A 44 5.56 -10.05 -1.00
CA ASN A 44 5.91 -8.64 -1.20
C ASN A 44 6.92 -8.22 -0.12
N ALA A 45 8.21 -8.16 -0.47
CA ALA A 45 9.24 -7.79 0.48
C ALA A 45 9.00 -6.33 0.85
N VAL A 46 8.67 -6.09 2.12
CA VAL A 46 8.51 -4.73 2.64
C VAL A 46 9.87 -4.03 2.50
N PRO A 47 9.94 -2.85 1.85
CA PRO A 47 11.18 -2.09 1.77
C PRO A 47 11.77 -1.84 3.16
N ALA A 48 13.10 -1.85 3.30
CA ALA A 48 13.76 -1.73 4.60
C ALA A 48 13.35 -0.43 5.33
N GLU A 49 13.16 0.64 4.57
CA GLU A 49 12.66 1.94 5.01
C GLU A 49 11.24 1.89 5.59
N CYS A 50 10.43 0.89 5.22
CA CYS A 50 9.06 0.71 5.68
C CYS A 50 8.91 -0.36 6.77
N ALA A 51 10.03 -0.91 7.29
CA ALA A 51 9.98 -1.93 8.33
C ALA A 51 9.25 -1.46 9.60
N GLY A 52 9.41 -0.19 9.98
CA GLY A 52 8.71 0.41 11.13
C GLY A 52 7.19 0.50 10.92
N SER A 53 6.76 0.73 9.69
CA SER A 53 5.35 0.90 9.31
C SER A 53 4.56 -0.40 9.39
N VAL A 54 5.23 -1.57 9.37
CA VAL A 54 4.58 -2.88 9.47
C VAL A 54 3.85 -3.04 10.80
N ALA A 55 4.50 -2.65 11.90
CA ALA A 55 3.91 -2.75 13.23
C ALA A 55 2.70 -1.83 13.37
N VAL A 56 2.83 -0.58 12.87
CA VAL A 56 1.74 0.40 12.84
C VAL A 56 0.56 -0.11 12.01
N SER A 57 0.80 -0.58 10.79
CA SER A 57 -0.23 -1.13 9.90
C SER A 57 -1.02 -2.28 10.54
N ARG A 58 -0.34 -3.20 11.24
CA ARG A 58 -0.99 -4.28 11.98
C ARG A 58 -1.84 -3.77 13.15
N ALA A 59 -1.38 -2.74 13.86
CA ALA A 59 -2.13 -2.15 14.96
C ALA A 59 -3.43 -1.47 14.50
N LEU A 60 -3.52 -1.05 13.23
CA LEU A 60 -4.74 -0.48 12.66
C LEU A 60 -5.81 -1.52 12.30
N ALA A 61 -5.48 -2.81 12.21
CA ALA A 61 -6.44 -3.83 11.77
C ALA A 61 -7.76 -3.88 12.58
N PRO A 62 -7.76 -3.72 13.93
CA PRO A 62 -8.99 -3.66 14.71
C PRO A 62 -9.86 -2.41 14.47
N PHE A 63 -9.30 -1.38 13.83
CA PHE A 63 -9.99 -0.13 13.50
C PHE A 63 -10.55 -0.13 12.07
N ALA A 64 -10.22 -1.12 11.25
CA ALA A 64 -10.86 -1.35 9.95
C ALA A 64 -12.26 -1.98 10.14
N LYS A 65 -13.22 -1.17 10.57
CA LYS A 65 -14.59 -1.59 10.91
C LYS A 65 -15.62 -0.54 10.49
N GLY A 66 -16.89 -0.93 10.49
CA GLY A 66 -18.01 -0.04 10.16
C GLY A 66 -17.81 0.67 8.82
N ASP A 67 -17.85 2.00 8.83
CA ASP A 67 -17.74 2.83 7.61
C ASP A 67 -16.37 2.71 6.91
N VAL A 68 -15.34 2.21 7.61
CA VAL A 68 -14.00 1.93 7.06
C VAL A 68 -13.65 0.43 7.08
N ALA A 69 -14.64 -0.45 7.08
CA ALA A 69 -14.43 -1.91 7.10
C ALA A 69 -13.66 -2.45 5.89
N ALA A 70 -13.64 -1.71 4.76
CA ALA A 70 -12.88 -2.08 3.57
C ALA A 70 -11.42 -1.58 3.60
N PHE A 71 -10.95 -1.02 4.72
CA PHE A 71 -9.56 -0.63 4.90
C PHE A 71 -8.67 -1.87 5.07
N ILE A 72 -7.67 -2.02 4.20
CA ILE A 72 -6.81 -3.20 4.09
C ILE A 72 -5.43 -2.88 4.64
N THR A 73 -4.99 -3.65 5.63
CA THR A 73 -3.64 -3.57 6.23
C THR A 73 -2.78 -4.82 5.93
N SER A 74 -3.36 -5.85 5.30
CA SER A 74 -2.72 -7.17 5.12
C SER A 74 -1.67 -7.23 4.00
N GLY A 75 -1.64 -6.24 3.10
CA GLY A 75 -0.71 -6.21 1.96
C GLY A 75 0.74 -5.83 2.29
N GLY A 76 0.96 -5.33 3.51
CA GLY A 76 2.24 -4.77 3.95
C GLY A 76 2.49 -3.35 3.42
N PRO A 77 3.29 -2.54 4.13
CA PRO A 77 3.68 -1.22 3.67
C PRO A 77 4.46 -1.25 2.36
N VAL A 78 4.17 -0.29 1.47
CA VAL A 78 5.01 0.04 0.32
C VAL A 78 5.48 1.48 0.43
N ASP A 79 6.60 1.80 -0.22
CA ASP A 79 7.01 3.20 -0.38
C ASP A 79 5.96 3.93 -1.22
N ALA A 80 5.52 5.10 -0.77
CA ALA A 80 4.64 6.04 -1.43
C ALA A 80 5.23 7.46 -1.44
N GLY A 81 6.41 7.68 -0.85
CA GLY A 81 7.04 9.00 -0.75
C GLY A 81 7.35 9.61 -2.12
N GLY A 82 7.65 8.76 -3.11
CA GLY A 82 7.89 9.16 -4.50
C GLY A 82 6.64 9.46 -5.35
N LEU A 83 5.42 9.34 -4.80
CA LEU A 83 4.21 9.74 -5.53
C LEU A 83 4.29 11.23 -5.87
N ALA A 84 4.17 11.55 -7.15
CA ALA A 84 4.32 12.91 -7.67
C ALA A 84 3.00 13.44 -8.24
N PHE A 85 2.71 14.70 -7.95
CA PHE A 85 1.49 15.41 -8.35
C PHE A 85 1.75 16.92 -8.27
N ARG A 86 0.75 17.75 -8.59
CA ARG A 86 0.79 19.20 -8.42
C ARG A 86 0.20 19.60 -7.06
N GLY A 87 0.86 20.52 -6.38
CA GLY A 87 0.37 21.17 -5.17
C GLY A 87 -0.78 22.14 -5.44
N PRO A 88 -1.32 22.78 -4.38
CA PRO A 88 -2.46 23.70 -4.48
C PRO A 88 -2.20 24.96 -5.31
N ASP A 89 -0.94 25.32 -5.47
CA ASP A 89 -0.46 26.42 -6.32
C ASP A 89 -0.16 25.98 -7.77
N GLY A 90 -0.39 24.69 -8.09
CA GLY A 90 -0.11 24.09 -9.38
C GLY A 90 1.35 23.66 -9.57
N THR A 91 2.23 23.83 -8.58
CA THR A 91 3.65 23.45 -8.70
C THR A 91 3.85 21.95 -8.54
N PRO A 92 4.78 21.31 -9.29
CA PRO A 92 5.11 19.91 -9.07
C PRO A 92 5.66 19.67 -7.66
N THR A 93 5.15 18.62 -6.99
CA THR A 93 5.57 18.20 -5.65
C THR A 93 5.54 16.67 -5.54
N THR A 94 5.98 16.15 -4.40
CA THR A 94 5.91 14.73 -4.04
C THR A 94 5.24 14.54 -2.69
N LEU A 95 4.74 13.33 -2.41
CA LEU A 95 4.18 13.02 -1.10
C LEU A 95 5.21 13.19 0.02
N LYS A 96 6.48 12.84 -0.23
CA LYS A 96 7.59 13.10 0.70
C LYS A 96 7.70 14.59 1.04
N ALA A 97 7.60 15.47 0.04
CA ALA A 97 7.67 16.91 0.26
C ALA A 97 6.44 17.46 1.00
N VAL A 98 5.25 16.90 0.74
CA VAL A 98 4.03 17.25 1.48
C VAL A 98 4.15 16.85 2.95
N LEU A 99 4.62 15.64 3.24
CA LEU A 99 4.87 15.16 4.62
C LEU A 99 5.96 16.01 5.31
N GLY A 100 7.01 16.39 4.59
CA GLY A 100 8.15 17.10 5.15
C GLY A 100 8.89 16.29 6.20
N ASP A 101 9.68 16.96 7.03
CA ASP A 101 10.45 16.33 8.11
C ASP A 101 9.68 16.30 9.45
N VAL A 102 8.35 16.37 9.42
CA VAL A 102 7.52 16.43 10.63
C VAL A 102 7.40 15.04 11.27
N PRO A 103 7.97 14.82 12.47
CA PRO A 103 7.96 13.50 13.09
C PRO A 103 6.54 13.04 13.43
N GLY A 104 6.20 11.82 12.98
CA GLY A 104 4.91 11.20 13.27
C GLY A 104 3.74 11.78 12.48
N ARG A 105 4.00 12.67 11.52
CA ARG A 105 2.97 13.13 10.59
C ARG A 105 2.45 11.97 9.76
N ILE A 106 1.15 11.97 9.48
CA ILE A 106 0.53 11.03 8.55
C ILE A 106 -0.28 11.82 7.51
N ALA A 107 -0.44 11.24 6.33
CA ALA A 107 -1.26 11.77 5.25
C ALA A 107 -2.32 10.75 4.84
N LEU A 108 -3.58 11.20 4.74
CA LEU A 108 -4.66 10.44 4.12
C LEU A 108 -4.74 10.85 2.64
N VAL A 109 -4.08 10.08 1.77
CA VAL A 109 -4.00 10.38 0.34
C VAL A 109 -5.21 9.78 -0.36
N ASN A 110 -6.11 10.63 -0.86
CA ASN A 110 -7.31 10.20 -1.59
C ASN A 110 -7.16 10.55 -3.08
N LEU A 111 -7.36 9.56 -3.96
CA LEU A 111 -7.43 9.77 -5.40
C LEU A 111 -8.89 9.87 -5.83
N TRP A 112 -9.25 10.99 -6.45
CA TRP A 112 -10.62 11.28 -6.86
C TRP A 112 -10.68 11.96 -8.23
N ALA A 113 -11.87 11.95 -8.84
CA ALA A 113 -12.11 12.62 -10.10
C ALA A 113 -13.55 13.17 -10.13
N THR A 114 -13.78 14.25 -10.86
CA THR A 114 -15.12 14.88 -10.92
C THR A 114 -16.13 14.06 -11.72
N TRP A 115 -15.66 13.18 -12.61
CA TRP A 115 -16.53 12.23 -13.32
C TRP A 115 -16.82 10.96 -12.51
N CYS A 116 -16.18 10.78 -11.36
CA CYS A 116 -16.40 9.65 -10.46
C CYS A 116 -17.48 10.02 -9.43
N VAL A 117 -18.69 9.49 -9.61
CA VAL A 117 -19.84 9.73 -8.72
C VAL A 117 -19.55 9.35 -7.25
N PRO A 118 -19.06 8.14 -6.91
CA PRO A 118 -18.78 7.81 -5.51
C PRO A 118 -17.68 8.69 -4.91
N CYS A 119 -16.71 9.12 -5.71
CA CYS A 119 -15.69 10.05 -5.24
C CYS A 119 -16.31 11.38 -4.82
N ARG A 120 -17.17 11.98 -5.66
CA ARG A 120 -17.85 13.23 -5.32
C ARG A 120 -18.68 13.13 -4.04
N ALA A 121 -19.30 11.97 -3.80
CA ALA A 121 -20.14 11.74 -2.63
C ALA A 121 -19.35 11.76 -1.31
N GLU A 122 -18.10 11.29 -1.28
CA GLU A 122 -17.29 11.26 -0.05
C GLU A 122 -16.53 12.58 0.22
N MET A 123 -16.43 13.48 -0.76
CA MET A 123 -15.64 14.71 -0.61
C MET A 123 -16.09 15.61 0.56
N PRO A 124 -17.40 15.80 0.85
CA PRO A 124 -17.83 16.52 2.04
C PRO A 124 -17.40 15.86 3.37
N ALA A 125 -17.32 14.53 3.43
CA ALA A 125 -16.85 13.81 4.61
C ALA A 125 -15.33 14.01 4.81
N LEU A 126 -14.56 13.93 3.73
CA LEU A 126 -13.13 14.25 3.73
C LEU A 126 -12.86 15.71 4.14
N ASP A 127 -13.68 16.65 3.69
CA ASP A 127 -13.59 18.06 4.06
C ASP A 127 -13.85 18.29 5.55
N ARG A 128 -14.87 17.65 6.12
CA ARG A 128 -15.14 17.73 7.56
C ARG A 128 -14.06 17.06 8.39
N LEU A 129 -13.49 15.94 7.92
CA LEU A 129 -12.35 15.29 8.55
C LEU A 129 -11.13 16.24 8.61
N GLU A 130 -10.78 16.87 7.49
CA GLU A 130 -9.67 17.85 7.45
C GLU A 130 -9.97 19.07 8.31
N ALA A 131 -11.19 19.62 8.26
CA ALA A 131 -11.58 20.77 9.06
C ALA A 131 -11.47 20.50 10.58
N ALA A 132 -11.80 19.27 11.01
CA ALA A 132 -11.80 18.91 12.42
C ALA A 132 -10.45 18.40 12.95
N HIS A 133 -9.65 17.73 12.10
CA HIS A 133 -8.46 17.00 12.53
C HIS A 133 -7.16 17.43 11.83
N GLY A 134 -7.24 18.23 10.76
CA GLY A 134 -6.10 18.80 10.06
C GLY A 134 -5.15 19.52 11.03
N SER A 135 -3.86 19.20 10.94
CA SER A 135 -2.83 19.71 11.85
C SER A 135 -1.43 19.53 11.26
N ASP A 136 -0.39 19.98 11.97
CA ASP A 136 0.99 19.73 11.57
C ASP A 136 1.32 18.23 11.43
N ARG A 137 0.56 17.35 12.12
CA ARG A 137 0.75 15.89 12.08
C ARG A 137 -0.29 15.13 11.26
N PHE A 138 -1.30 15.80 10.70
CA PHE A 138 -2.33 15.14 9.90
C PHE A 138 -2.81 16.03 8.77
N GLU A 139 -2.88 15.47 7.56
CA GLU A 139 -3.47 16.15 6.41
C GLU A 139 -4.19 15.17 5.50
N VAL A 140 -5.37 15.56 5.03
CA VAL A 140 -6.05 14.93 3.90
C VAL A 140 -5.49 15.49 2.59
N VAL A 141 -4.80 14.63 1.83
CA VAL A 141 -4.21 14.96 0.53
C VAL A 141 -5.12 14.44 -0.57
N ALA A 142 -6.17 15.20 -0.90
CA ALA A 142 -7.14 14.84 -1.94
C ALA A 142 -6.63 15.23 -3.35
N VAL A 143 -6.06 14.26 -4.07
CA VAL A 143 -5.47 14.45 -5.40
C VAL A 143 -6.52 14.20 -6.48
N ASN A 144 -6.92 15.28 -7.17
CA ASN A 144 -7.78 15.19 -8.33
C ASN A 144 -7.02 14.63 -9.54
N VAL A 145 -7.59 13.65 -10.24
CA VAL A 145 -6.97 13.01 -11.40
C VAL A 145 -7.73 13.25 -12.72
N ASP A 146 -8.47 14.35 -12.82
CA ASP A 146 -9.10 14.74 -14.08
C ASP A 146 -8.04 15.09 -15.14
N THR A 147 -8.19 14.55 -16.35
CA THR A 147 -7.16 14.67 -17.41
C THR A 147 -7.53 15.68 -18.52
N ARG A 148 -8.73 16.24 -18.49
CA ARG A 148 -9.28 17.05 -19.61
C ARG A 148 -9.54 18.52 -19.27
N ASP A 149 -9.80 18.84 -18.01
CA ASP A 149 -10.22 20.18 -17.57
C ASP A 149 -9.75 20.43 -16.14
N ASP A 150 -8.59 21.09 -16.02
CA ASP A 150 -7.95 21.43 -14.75
C ASP A 150 -8.83 22.33 -13.86
N GLY A 151 -9.80 23.06 -14.44
CA GLY A 151 -10.67 23.96 -13.69
C GLY A 151 -11.90 23.26 -13.09
N ARG A 152 -12.22 22.05 -13.51
CA ARG A 152 -13.46 21.37 -13.11
C ARG A 152 -13.48 21.01 -11.63
N ALA A 153 -12.37 20.50 -11.12
CA ALA A 153 -12.22 20.16 -9.71
C ALA A 153 -12.44 21.38 -8.81
N GLY A 154 -11.79 22.50 -9.12
CA GLY A 154 -11.96 23.75 -8.36
C GLY A 154 -13.37 24.33 -8.40
N ARG A 155 -14.12 24.15 -9.50
CA ARG A 155 -15.55 24.53 -9.55
C ARG A 155 -16.41 23.63 -8.67
N PHE A 156 -16.20 22.32 -8.74
CA PHE A 156 -16.90 21.36 -7.87
C PHE A 156 -16.68 21.67 -6.38
N LEU A 157 -15.44 21.93 -5.95
CA LEU A 157 -15.17 22.26 -4.54
C LEU A 157 -15.95 23.50 -4.09
N LYS A 158 -16.02 24.54 -4.94
CA LYS A 158 -16.79 25.75 -4.66
C LYS A 158 -18.30 25.49 -4.61
N GLU A 159 -18.84 24.72 -5.55
CA GLU A 159 -20.27 24.40 -5.63
C GLU A 159 -20.75 23.60 -4.41
N GLU A 160 -19.92 22.68 -3.91
CA GLU A 160 -20.23 21.85 -2.73
C GLU A 160 -19.79 22.48 -1.40
N ASN A 161 -19.28 23.71 -1.41
CA ASN A 161 -18.75 24.41 -0.23
C ASN A 161 -17.62 23.65 0.51
N ILE A 162 -16.81 22.89 -0.24
CA ILE A 162 -15.62 22.21 0.27
C ILE A 162 -14.48 23.24 0.35
N SER A 163 -13.98 23.50 1.55
CA SER A 163 -13.09 24.63 1.82
C SER A 163 -11.89 24.33 2.72
N ALA A 164 -11.91 23.23 3.47
CA ALA A 164 -10.77 22.77 4.25
C ALA A 164 -9.78 21.99 3.38
N LEU A 165 -10.27 21.21 2.39
CA LEU A 165 -9.41 20.47 1.48
C LEU A 165 -8.65 21.40 0.53
N LYS A 166 -7.33 21.22 0.48
CA LYS A 166 -6.48 21.83 -0.54
C LYS A 166 -6.62 21.07 -1.87
N LEU A 167 -6.56 21.78 -2.99
CA LEU A 167 -6.70 21.19 -4.32
C LEU A 167 -5.34 20.66 -4.85
N TYR A 168 -5.02 19.41 -4.56
CA TYR A 168 -3.94 18.70 -5.25
C TYR A 168 -4.43 18.16 -6.59
N SER A 169 -3.55 18.05 -7.60
CA SER A 169 -3.96 17.50 -8.90
C SER A 169 -2.86 16.73 -9.62
N ASP A 170 -3.25 15.69 -10.34
CA ASP A 170 -2.40 15.00 -11.32
C ASP A 170 -3.18 14.77 -12.62
N PRO A 171 -3.04 15.67 -13.62
CA PRO A 171 -3.74 15.54 -14.90
C PRO A 171 -3.17 14.43 -15.79
N THR A 172 -2.11 13.75 -15.36
CA THR A 172 -1.44 12.69 -16.12
C THR A 172 -1.88 11.28 -15.73
N MET A 173 -2.67 11.13 -14.65
CA MET A 173 -3.02 9.84 -14.02
C MET A 173 -1.82 9.02 -13.55
N LYS A 174 -0.62 9.61 -13.47
CA LYS A 174 0.59 8.92 -13.03
C LYS A 174 0.47 8.43 -11.58
N VAL A 175 -0.05 9.25 -10.66
CA VAL A 175 -0.23 8.88 -9.26
C VAL A 175 -1.09 7.62 -9.10
N PHE A 176 -2.19 7.54 -9.88
CA PHE A 176 -3.06 6.37 -9.91
C PHE A 176 -2.34 5.15 -10.47
N ASN A 177 -1.61 5.30 -11.57
CA ASN A 177 -0.88 4.21 -12.21
C ASN A 177 0.28 3.69 -11.33
N ASP A 178 0.98 4.58 -10.63
CA ASP A 178 2.02 4.22 -9.67
C ASP A 178 1.45 3.37 -8.53
N LEU A 179 0.33 3.78 -7.92
CA LEU A 179 -0.35 2.98 -6.89
C LEU A 179 -0.90 1.67 -7.45
N LYS A 180 -1.47 1.68 -8.65
CA LYS A 180 -1.98 0.49 -9.32
C LYS A 180 -0.88 -0.55 -9.55
N SER A 181 0.31 -0.12 -9.99
CA SER A 181 1.45 -1.01 -10.21
C SER A 181 1.93 -1.70 -8.92
N ARG A 182 1.63 -1.11 -7.76
CA ARG A 182 1.94 -1.64 -6.42
C ARG A 182 0.77 -2.42 -5.80
N GLY A 183 -0.31 -2.63 -6.54
CA GLY A 183 -1.52 -3.30 -6.04
C GLY A 183 -2.34 -2.46 -5.04
N HIS A 184 -2.13 -1.14 -5.02
CA HIS A 184 -2.78 -0.21 -4.10
C HIS A 184 -3.79 0.71 -4.75
N ALA A 185 -4.08 0.52 -6.04
CA ALA A 185 -5.22 1.17 -6.70
C ALA A 185 -5.83 0.23 -7.75
N VAL A 186 -7.13 -0.01 -7.64
CA VAL A 186 -7.90 -0.80 -8.63
C VAL A 186 -8.98 0.03 -9.33
N GLY A 187 -9.33 1.19 -8.77
CA GLY A 187 -10.36 2.10 -9.26
C GLY A 187 -10.43 3.35 -8.40
N LEU A 188 -11.38 4.24 -8.71
CA LEU A 188 -11.64 5.44 -7.91
C LEU A 188 -12.95 5.29 -7.10
N PRO A 189 -13.04 5.89 -5.90
CA PRO A 189 -11.91 6.46 -5.18
C PRO A 189 -10.97 5.36 -4.67
N THR A 190 -9.71 5.74 -4.46
CA THR A 190 -8.74 4.92 -3.73
C THR A 190 -8.09 5.83 -2.70
N THR A 191 -8.10 5.41 -1.44
CA THR A 191 -7.50 6.13 -0.33
C THR A 191 -6.36 5.32 0.27
N VAL A 192 -5.24 5.96 0.54
CA VAL A 192 -4.04 5.35 1.13
C VAL A 192 -3.63 6.17 2.34
N LEU A 193 -3.47 5.51 3.48
CA LEU A 193 -2.90 6.15 4.67
C LEU A 193 -1.39 5.98 4.65
N VAL A 194 -0.63 7.05 4.82
CA VAL A 194 0.84 7.07 4.70
C VAL A 194 1.46 7.73 5.91
N ASP A 195 2.53 7.17 6.45
CA ASP A 195 3.28 7.74 7.58
C ASP A 195 4.38 8.73 7.14
N SER A 196 5.06 9.35 8.11
CA SER A 196 6.13 10.33 7.87
C SER A 196 7.36 9.77 7.16
N SER A 197 7.53 8.45 7.14
CA SER A 197 8.60 7.81 6.35
C SER A 197 8.28 7.82 4.87
N GLY A 198 7.00 8.02 4.52
CA GLY A 198 6.45 7.88 3.17
C GLY A 198 5.94 6.48 2.91
N CYS A 199 5.69 5.66 3.93
CA CYS A 199 5.30 4.27 3.78
C CYS A 199 3.80 4.07 4.06
N THR A 200 3.15 3.20 3.29
CA THR A 200 1.72 2.95 3.45
C THR A 200 1.42 2.20 4.75
N LEU A 201 0.39 2.65 5.47
CA LEU A 201 -0.16 1.99 6.66
C LEU A 201 -1.38 1.13 6.31
N GLY A 202 -2.07 1.47 5.22
CA GLY A 202 -3.17 0.69 4.66
C GLY A 202 -3.84 1.41 3.51
N VAL A 203 -4.75 0.71 2.85
CA VAL A 203 -5.42 1.15 1.62
C VAL A 203 -6.90 0.83 1.68
N MET A 204 -7.74 1.72 1.16
CA MET A 204 -9.17 1.49 0.97
C MET A 204 -9.55 1.77 -0.48
N HIS A 205 -10.32 0.86 -1.06
CA HIS A 205 -10.91 1.03 -2.39
C HIS A 205 -12.40 1.29 -2.24
N GLY A 206 -12.91 2.32 -2.92
CA GLY A 206 -14.29 2.75 -2.75
C GLY A 206 -14.44 3.83 -1.67
N PRO A 207 -15.63 4.47 -1.61
CA PRO A 207 -15.88 5.62 -0.76
C PRO A 207 -16.06 5.22 0.71
N ALA A 208 -15.90 6.19 1.62
CA ALA A 208 -16.23 6.05 3.04
C ALA A 208 -16.83 7.33 3.62
N GLU A 209 -17.57 7.20 4.73
CA GLU A 209 -17.90 8.32 5.60
C GLU A 209 -16.67 8.64 6.48
N TRP A 210 -15.72 9.41 5.91
CA TRP A 210 -14.42 9.68 6.52
C TRP A 210 -14.47 10.53 7.80
N ASP A 211 -15.60 11.18 8.09
CA ASP A 211 -15.87 11.89 9.35
C ASP A 211 -16.67 11.05 10.36
N SER A 212 -16.92 9.77 10.07
CA SER A 212 -17.55 8.83 11.00
C SER A 212 -16.68 8.57 12.23
N PRO A 213 -17.26 8.14 13.37
CA PRO A 213 -16.49 7.72 14.54
C PRO A 213 -15.49 6.59 14.25
N ASP A 214 -15.80 5.70 13.32
CA ASP A 214 -14.90 4.60 12.94
C ASP A 214 -13.68 5.13 12.16
N ALA A 215 -13.89 6.02 11.19
CA ALA A 215 -12.82 6.66 10.44
C ALA A 215 -11.93 7.53 11.36
N VAL A 216 -12.54 8.36 12.20
CA VAL A 216 -11.81 9.19 13.18
C VAL A 216 -11.03 8.31 14.17
N GLY A 217 -11.60 7.18 14.60
CA GLY A 217 -10.90 6.21 15.44
C GLY A 217 -9.67 5.60 14.76
N LEU A 218 -9.79 5.24 13.47
CA LEU A 218 -8.67 4.72 12.67
C LEU A 218 -7.55 5.75 12.51
N ILE A 219 -7.88 7.00 12.19
CA ILE A 219 -6.91 8.10 12.07
C ILE A 219 -6.27 8.43 13.43
N GLY A 220 -7.05 8.44 14.50
CA GLY A 220 -6.58 8.66 15.86
C GLY A 220 -5.57 7.61 16.31
N GLU A 221 -5.85 6.33 16.02
CA GLU A 221 -4.91 5.24 16.31
C GLU A 221 -3.62 5.39 15.49
N ALA A 222 -3.72 5.72 14.21
CA ALA A 222 -2.54 5.96 13.38
C ALA A 222 -1.66 7.06 13.95
N LEU A 223 -2.25 8.19 14.35
CA LEU A 223 -1.53 9.30 15.00
C LEU A 223 -0.92 8.93 16.35
N ALA A 224 -1.54 8.01 17.10
CA ALA A 224 -1.00 7.52 18.36
C ALA A 224 0.20 6.61 18.13
N GLN A 225 0.12 5.71 17.14
CA GLN A 225 1.18 4.75 16.82
C GLN A 225 2.39 5.40 16.13
N THR A 226 2.17 6.48 15.37
CA THR A 226 3.27 7.24 14.75
C THR A 226 3.81 8.35 15.64
N ALA A 227 3.24 8.57 16.83
CA ALA A 227 3.69 9.63 17.72
C ALA A 227 5.19 9.49 18.02
N PRO A 228 5.96 10.59 17.98
CA PRO A 228 7.36 10.55 18.37
C PRO A 228 7.47 10.01 19.78
N LYS A 229 8.32 8.99 19.96
CA LYS A 229 8.60 8.47 21.30
C LYS A 229 9.18 9.63 22.12
N ALA A 230 8.55 9.96 23.25
CA ALA A 230 9.04 11.01 24.11
C ALA A 230 10.53 10.77 24.40
N ALA A 231 11.38 11.73 24.05
CA ALA A 231 12.78 11.70 24.44
C ALA A 231 12.79 11.58 25.98
N GLY A 232 13.41 10.51 26.48
CA GLY A 232 13.22 10.04 27.84
C GLY A 232 13.29 11.15 28.88
N ALA A 233 12.31 11.14 29.79
CA ALA A 233 12.55 11.64 31.14
C ALA A 233 13.80 10.92 31.66
N SER A 234 14.87 11.70 31.83
CA SER A 234 16.14 11.25 32.40
C SER A 234 15.99 10.93 33.88
#